data_AF-A0A7X6Y6Y5-F1
#
_entry.id   AF-A0A7X6Y6Y5-F1
#
_cell.length_a   1.000
_cell.length_b   1.000
_cell.length_c   1.000
_cell.angle_alpha   90.00
_cell.angle_beta   90.00
_cell.angle_gamma   90.00
#
_symmetry.space_group_name_H-M   'P 1'
#
loop_
_entity.id
_entity.type
_entity.pdbx_description
1 polymer ?
#
loop_
_entity_poly.entity_id
_entity_poly.type
_entity_poly.pdbx_seq_one_letter_code
_entity_poly.pdbx_strand_id
1 'polypeptide(L)'
;MNKVYTSAHEGKTLWGVHEKPPLGVAVPLAFQHILAMFIANGAPTIVVTTALGFSVVEQAFLIQCCLVVSGIVTLMQTNKIGPVGANLPVVMGTSFTFVPTSIGIGQLFGYPGILGATFVGGLFEGVLGVFLKPLRKYFPPVVTGTVLLTIGLSLIPVGATYLAGGNGASDFGSLSNLLLGGIVLVTILFFNQFTKGLSSISSILIGIVVGYI
;
A
#
# COMPACT_ATOMS: atom_id res chain seq x y z
N MET A 1 -24.95 22.77 15.26
CA MET A 1 -25.24 21.37 15.69
C MET A 1 -24.57 20.45 14.67
N ASN A 2 -23.57 19.61 14.94
CA ASN A 2 -23.08 19.02 16.18
C ASN A 2 -21.55 18.92 16.14
N LYS A 3 -20.93 19.32 17.26
CA LYS A 3 -19.56 18.95 17.64
C LYS A 3 -19.55 17.45 17.95
N VAL A 4 -18.86 16.64 17.15
CA VAL A 4 -18.48 15.27 17.54
C VAL A 4 -17.12 14.94 16.91
N TYR A 5 -16.03 15.49 17.47
CA TYR A 5 -14.68 14.91 17.40
C TYR A 5 -13.87 15.43 18.59
N THR A 6 -14.16 14.88 19.76
CA THR A 6 -13.20 14.87 20.87
C THR A 6 -12.84 13.41 21.14
N SER A 7 -11.54 13.25 21.41
CA SER A 7 -10.81 12.11 21.99
C SER A 7 -10.36 10.96 21.09
N ALA A 8 -9.17 11.11 20.50
CA ALA A 8 -8.11 10.09 20.49
C ALA A 8 -6.75 10.74 20.16
N HIS A 9 -5.86 10.79 21.16
CA HIS A 9 -4.46 11.24 21.14
C HIS A 9 -4.18 12.73 20.84
N GLU A 10 -3.71 13.46 21.85
CA GLU A 10 -2.94 14.72 21.71
C GLU A 10 -1.60 14.46 21.00
N GLY A 11 -1.65 14.20 19.69
CA GLY A 11 -0.56 14.58 18.80
C GLY A 11 -0.93 15.95 18.27
N LYS A 12 -0.27 17.03 18.75
CA LYS A 12 -0.42 18.35 18.13
C LYS A 12 -0.09 18.19 16.65
N THR A 13 -1.12 18.18 15.79
CA THR A 13 -0.91 18.25 14.35
C THR A 13 -0.23 19.57 14.09
N LEU A 14 0.98 19.43 13.62
CA LEU A 14 1.96 20.49 13.53
C LEU A 14 1.49 21.52 12.46
N TRP A 15 0.65 21.07 11.51
CA TRP A 15 -0.11 21.85 10.52
C TRP A 15 -1.57 21.36 10.45
N GLY A 16 -2.53 22.26 10.22
CA GLY A 16 -3.93 21.90 9.93
C GLY A 16 -4.12 21.31 8.52
N VAL A 17 -5.23 20.58 8.30
CA VAL A 17 -5.53 19.89 7.02
C VAL A 17 -5.53 20.83 5.80
N HIS A 18 -5.90 22.10 6.00
CA HIS A 18 -5.94 23.11 4.94
C HIS A 18 -4.75 24.10 5.00
N GLU A 19 -3.83 23.89 5.93
CA GLU A 19 -2.69 24.75 6.14
C GLU A 19 -1.54 24.34 5.22
N LYS A 20 -0.96 25.30 4.49
CA LYS A 20 0.10 25.02 3.52
C LYS A 20 1.46 25.28 4.19
N PRO A 21 2.26 24.23 4.49
CA PRO A 21 3.61 24.44 5.01
C PRO A 21 4.48 25.21 4.01
N PRO A 22 5.51 25.92 4.48
CA PRO A 22 6.47 26.57 3.59
C PRO A 22 7.10 25.54 2.64
N LEU A 23 7.39 25.96 1.40
CA LEU A 23 7.88 25.08 0.34
C LEU A 23 9.13 24.28 0.74
N GLY A 24 10.00 24.87 1.56
CA GLY A 24 11.21 24.21 2.08
C GLY A 24 10.93 22.99 2.98
N VAL A 25 9.74 22.89 3.56
CA VAL A 25 9.30 21.73 4.36
C VAL A 25 8.39 20.82 3.54
N ALA A 26 7.51 21.41 2.71
CA ALA A 26 6.56 20.68 1.89
C ALA A 26 7.24 19.76 0.85
N VAL A 27 8.29 20.25 0.18
CA VAL A 27 8.97 19.52 -0.90
C VAL A 27 9.68 18.27 -0.36
N PRO A 28 10.54 18.34 0.68
CA PRO A 28 11.17 17.14 1.26
C PRO A 28 10.16 16.11 1.77
N LEU A 29 9.06 16.57 2.41
CA LEU A 29 7.99 15.69 2.87
C LEU A 29 7.26 15.00 1.72
N ALA A 30 6.99 15.72 0.62
CA ALA A 30 6.39 15.13 -0.57
C ALA A 30 7.29 14.06 -1.20
N PHE A 31 8.60 14.32 -1.28
CA PHE A 31 9.57 13.33 -1.75
C PHE A 31 9.58 12.08 -0.88
N GLN A 32 9.62 12.23 0.44
CA GLN A 32 9.54 11.10 1.37
C GLN A 32 8.25 10.29 1.17
N HIS A 33 7.12 10.98 0.99
CA HIS A 33 5.83 10.32 0.81
C HIS A 33 5.77 9.53 -0.50
N ILE A 34 6.29 10.09 -1.60
CA ILE A 34 6.41 9.40 -2.89
C ILE A 34 7.25 8.15 -2.74
N LEU A 35 8.39 8.25 -2.07
CA LEU A 35 9.30 7.13 -1.88
C LEU A 35 8.69 6.02 -1.01
N ALA A 36 7.96 6.39 0.06
CA ALA A 36 7.24 5.43 0.88
C ALA A 36 6.13 4.72 0.09
N MET A 37 5.39 5.47 -0.74
CA MET A 37 4.29 4.92 -1.53
C MET A 37 4.74 4.11 -2.74
N PHE A 38 5.94 4.33 -3.27
CA PHE A 38 6.48 3.55 -4.39
C PHE A 38 6.48 2.05 -4.09
N ILE A 39 7.01 1.67 -2.92
CA ILE A 39 7.13 0.27 -2.50
C ILE A 39 5.75 -0.31 -2.19
N ALA A 40 4.91 0.46 -1.48
CA ALA A 40 3.56 0.03 -1.10
C ALA A 40 2.66 -0.25 -2.32
N ASN A 41 2.84 0.48 -3.42
CA ASN A 41 2.11 0.29 -4.67
C ASN A 41 2.73 -0.76 -5.60
N GLY A 42 4.06 -0.79 -5.67
CA GLY A 42 4.80 -1.72 -6.52
C GLY A 42 4.68 -3.16 -6.03
N ALA A 43 4.79 -3.39 -4.72
CA ALA A 43 4.83 -4.74 -4.15
C ALA A 43 3.59 -5.61 -4.49
N PRO A 44 2.34 -5.15 -4.33
CA PRO A 44 1.16 -5.92 -4.75
C PRO A 44 1.20 -6.30 -6.22
N THR A 45 1.63 -5.36 -7.08
CA THR A 45 1.74 -5.58 -8.53
C THR A 45 2.76 -6.67 -8.82
N ILE A 46 3.96 -6.57 -8.25
CA ILE A 46 5.05 -7.56 -8.39
C ILE A 46 4.59 -8.95 -7.95
N VAL A 47 3.89 -9.04 -6.81
CA VAL A 47 3.41 -10.32 -6.28
C VAL A 47 2.45 -10.98 -7.26
N VAL A 48 1.45 -10.23 -7.75
CA VAL A 48 0.45 -10.77 -8.69
C VAL A 48 1.09 -11.16 -10.02
N THR A 49 1.92 -10.30 -10.60
CA THR A 49 2.55 -10.56 -11.90
C THR A 49 3.56 -11.69 -11.85
N THR A 50 4.32 -11.83 -10.75
CA THR A 50 5.24 -12.94 -10.53
C THR A 50 4.49 -14.27 -10.41
N ALA A 51 3.37 -14.29 -9.66
CA ALA A 51 2.55 -15.48 -9.50
C ALA A 51 1.88 -15.93 -10.82
N LEU A 52 1.68 -15.02 -11.77
CA LEU A 52 1.11 -15.30 -13.09
C LEU A 52 2.17 -15.51 -14.18
N GLY A 53 3.46 -15.45 -13.85
CA GLY A 53 4.55 -15.74 -14.79
C GLY A 53 4.84 -14.64 -15.81
N PHE A 54 4.56 -13.38 -15.50
CA PHE A 54 4.81 -12.25 -16.41
C PHE A 54 6.31 -11.98 -16.51
N SER A 55 6.76 -11.55 -17.70
CA SER A 55 8.15 -11.15 -17.92
C SER A 55 8.51 -9.88 -17.15
N VAL A 56 9.80 -9.70 -16.82
CA VAL A 56 10.29 -8.50 -16.09
C VAL A 56 9.91 -7.19 -16.79
N VAL A 57 9.87 -7.19 -18.13
CA VAL A 57 9.48 -6.02 -18.93
C VAL A 57 8.00 -5.68 -18.72
N GLU A 58 7.11 -6.68 -18.74
CA GLU A 58 5.69 -6.49 -18.49
C GLU A 58 5.42 -6.07 -17.04
N GLN A 59 6.16 -6.63 -16.08
CA GLN A 59 6.08 -6.22 -14.68
C GLN A 59 6.43 -4.74 -14.51
N ALA A 60 7.56 -4.30 -15.09
CA ALA A 60 7.99 -2.91 -15.03
C ALA A 60 6.96 -1.96 -15.66
N PHE A 61 6.38 -2.35 -16.80
CA PHE A 61 5.32 -1.60 -17.45
C PHE A 61 4.07 -1.46 -16.57
N LEU A 62 3.61 -2.55 -15.95
CA LEU A 62 2.44 -2.52 -15.07
C LEU A 62 2.68 -1.70 -13.79
N ILE A 63 3.89 -1.76 -13.22
CA ILE A 63 4.27 -0.94 -12.08
C ILE A 63 4.21 0.55 -12.47
N GLN A 64 4.70 0.93 -13.65
CA GLN A 64 4.61 2.30 -14.13
C GLN A 64 3.16 2.75 -14.31
N CYS A 65 2.31 1.94 -14.94
CA CYS A 65 0.88 2.22 -15.07
C CYS A 65 0.20 2.39 -13.70
N CYS A 66 0.50 1.49 -12.76
CA CYS A 66 -0.02 1.53 -11.39
C CYS A 66 0.34 2.84 -10.68
N LEU A 67 1.59 3.27 -10.77
CA LEU A 67 2.07 4.50 -10.10
C LEU A 67 1.44 5.76 -10.72
N VAL A 68 1.31 5.80 -12.05
CA VAL A 68 0.63 6.91 -12.75
C VAL A 68 -0.83 7.00 -12.31
N VAL A 69 -1.55 5.88 -12.29
CA VAL A 69 -2.96 5.85 -11.88
C VAL A 69 -3.10 6.20 -10.38
N SER A 70 -2.25 5.66 -9.50
CA SER A 70 -2.23 6.02 -8.07
C SER A 70 -2.04 7.52 -7.85
N GLY A 71 -1.14 8.16 -8.61
CA GLY A 71 -0.94 9.61 -8.58
C GLY A 71 -2.19 10.39 -9.01
N ILE A 72 -2.82 9.99 -10.12
CA ILE A 72 -4.06 10.61 -10.61
C ILE A 72 -5.18 10.48 -9.59
N VAL A 73 -5.42 9.29 -9.05
CA VAL A 73 -6.51 9.06 -8.08
C VAL A 73 -6.21 9.78 -6.76
N THR A 74 -4.95 9.88 -6.34
CA THR A 74 -4.57 10.71 -5.19
C THR A 74 -4.92 12.18 -5.43
N LEU A 75 -4.63 12.74 -6.60
CA LEU A 75 -5.02 14.10 -6.95
C LEU A 75 -6.54 14.29 -6.97
N MET A 76 -7.30 13.28 -7.43
CA MET A 76 -8.76 13.29 -7.40
C MET A 76 -9.35 13.16 -5.98
N GLN A 77 -8.66 12.51 -5.05
CA GLN A 77 -9.13 12.35 -3.67
C GLN A 77 -8.79 13.56 -2.80
N THR A 78 -7.63 14.16 -3.05
CA THR A 78 -7.17 15.37 -2.36
C THR A 78 -7.90 16.62 -2.84
N ASN A 79 -8.23 16.71 -4.13
CA ASN A 79 -9.02 17.81 -4.68
C ASN A 79 -10.45 17.34 -4.92
N LYS A 80 -11.42 17.97 -4.25
CA LYS A 80 -12.83 17.67 -4.49
C LYS A 80 -13.25 18.14 -5.89
N ILE A 81 -13.59 17.21 -6.76
CA ILE A 81 -14.15 17.49 -8.09
C ILE A 81 -15.63 17.09 -8.05
N GLY A 82 -16.51 18.04 -7.70
CA GLY A 82 -17.95 17.78 -7.57
C GLY A 82 -18.28 16.83 -6.40
N PRO A 83 -19.09 15.77 -6.58
CA PRO A 83 -19.38 14.78 -5.54
C PRO A 83 -18.25 13.75 -5.33
N VAL A 84 -17.23 13.75 -6.19
CA VAL A 84 -16.10 12.80 -6.15
C VAL A 84 -14.92 13.47 -5.44
N GLY A 85 -14.28 12.74 -4.53
CA GLY A 85 -13.13 13.20 -3.76
C GLY A 85 -13.45 13.50 -2.29
N ALA A 86 -12.55 13.10 -1.40
CA ALA A 86 -12.71 13.27 0.05
C ALA A 86 -12.40 14.70 0.54
N ASN A 87 -11.69 15.52 -0.26
CA ASN A 87 -11.12 16.82 0.17
C ASN A 87 -10.24 16.68 1.41
N LEU A 88 -9.52 15.56 1.49
CA LEU A 88 -8.64 15.19 2.59
C LEU A 88 -7.32 14.69 2.00
N PRO A 89 -6.20 14.80 2.73
CA PRO A 89 -4.89 14.28 2.33
C PRO A 89 -4.89 12.75 2.36
N VAL A 90 -5.67 12.14 1.47
CA VAL A 90 -5.83 10.70 1.31
C VAL A 90 -5.01 10.30 0.10
N VAL A 91 -3.94 9.55 0.36
CA VAL A 91 -3.07 9.05 -0.69
C VAL A 91 -3.53 7.66 -1.07
N MET A 92 -3.74 7.47 -2.37
CA MET A 92 -4.35 6.28 -2.93
C MET A 92 -3.27 5.32 -3.37
N GLY A 93 -3.45 4.05 -3.06
CA GLY A 93 -2.56 3.02 -3.55
C GLY A 93 -3.23 1.68 -3.79
N THR A 94 -2.44 0.73 -4.28
CA THR A 94 -2.88 -0.62 -4.61
C THR A 94 -3.12 -1.42 -3.34
N SER A 95 -4.33 -1.92 -3.18
CA SER A 95 -4.71 -2.65 -1.98
C SER A 95 -4.20 -4.09 -2.03
N PHE A 96 -3.45 -4.49 -0.99
CA PHE A 96 -3.02 -5.88 -0.79
C PHE A 96 -4.20 -6.84 -0.58
N THR A 97 -5.39 -6.33 -0.24
CA THR A 97 -6.60 -7.15 -0.03
C THR A 97 -7.00 -7.94 -1.27
N PHE A 98 -6.68 -7.43 -2.47
CA PHE A 98 -7.06 -8.07 -3.72
C PHE A 98 -6.01 -9.03 -4.24
N VAL A 99 -4.80 -9.08 -3.66
CA VAL A 99 -3.71 -9.93 -4.17
C VAL A 99 -4.12 -11.41 -4.28
N PRO A 100 -4.66 -12.06 -3.22
CA PRO A 100 -5.04 -13.47 -3.33
C PRO A 100 -6.13 -13.71 -4.38
N THR A 101 -7.14 -12.83 -4.43
CA THR A 101 -8.25 -12.93 -5.37
C THR A 101 -7.80 -12.71 -6.81
N SER A 102 -6.92 -11.73 -7.05
CA SER A 102 -6.35 -11.43 -8.37
C SER A 102 -5.50 -12.58 -8.89
N ILE A 103 -4.70 -13.23 -8.02
CA ILE A 103 -3.95 -14.45 -8.40
C ILE A 103 -4.92 -15.56 -8.80
N GLY A 104 -5.96 -15.82 -7.99
CA GLY A 104 -6.95 -16.85 -8.28
C GLY A 104 -7.70 -16.63 -9.60
N ILE A 105 -8.16 -15.40 -9.86
CA ILE A 105 -8.83 -15.05 -11.12
C ILE A 105 -7.84 -15.12 -12.29
N GLY A 106 -6.61 -14.63 -12.11
CA GLY A 106 -5.58 -14.65 -13.12
C GLY A 106 -5.19 -16.06 -13.57
N GLN A 107 -5.16 -17.02 -12.66
CA GLN A 107 -4.89 -18.43 -12.99
C GLN A 107 -5.99 -19.08 -13.83
N LEU A 108 -7.25 -18.65 -13.66
CA LEU A 108 -8.40 -19.21 -14.36
C LEU A 108 -8.70 -18.51 -15.69
N PHE A 109 -8.60 -17.18 -15.73
CA PHE A 109 -9.07 -16.34 -16.82
C PHE A 109 -7.99 -15.42 -17.40
N GLY A 110 -6.75 -15.51 -16.90
CA GLY A 110 -5.64 -14.68 -17.32
C GLY A 110 -5.78 -13.21 -16.90
N TYR A 111 -4.88 -12.39 -17.42
CA TYR A 111 -4.88 -10.94 -17.22
C TYR A 111 -6.19 -10.23 -17.62
N PRO A 112 -6.85 -10.57 -18.75
CA PRO A 112 -8.12 -9.94 -19.11
C PRO A 112 -9.22 -10.21 -18.08
N GLY A 113 -9.23 -11.38 -17.45
CA GLY A 113 -10.15 -11.71 -16.36
C GLY A 113 -9.97 -10.82 -15.15
N ILE A 114 -8.72 -10.52 -14.76
CA ILE A 114 -8.41 -9.60 -13.67
C ILE A 114 -8.92 -8.19 -13.99
N LEU A 115 -8.66 -7.69 -15.20
CA LEU A 115 -9.12 -6.37 -15.62
C LEU A 115 -10.65 -6.28 -15.63
N GLY A 116 -11.33 -7.28 -16.19
CA GLY A 116 -12.80 -7.32 -16.22
C GLY A 116 -13.41 -7.39 -14.82
N ALA A 117 -12.88 -8.27 -13.96
CA ALA A 117 -13.34 -8.40 -12.58
C ALA A 117 -13.12 -7.11 -11.77
N THR A 118 -11.95 -6.48 -11.94
CA THR A 118 -11.62 -5.22 -11.26
C THR A 118 -12.50 -4.07 -11.76
N PHE A 119 -12.78 -4.00 -13.05
CA PHE A 119 -13.65 -2.98 -13.63
C PHE A 119 -15.09 -3.08 -13.09
N VAL A 120 -15.68 -4.28 -13.12
CA VAL A 120 -17.03 -4.52 -12.58
C VAL A 120 -17.05 -4.32 -11.07
N GLY A 121 -16.03 -4.81 -10.37
CA GLY A 121 -15.86 -4.63 -8.92
C GLY A 121 -15.77 -3.16 -8.51
N GLY A 122 -15.01 -2.35 -9.24
CA GLY A 122 -14.88 -0.92 -9.00
C GLY A 122 -16.18 -0.15 -9.23
N LEU A 123 -16.96 -0.51 -10.26
CA LEU A 123 -18.30 0.05 -10.47
C LEU A 123 -19.24 -0.30 -9.32
N PHE A 124 -19.22 -1.56 -8.88
CA PHE A 124 -20.02 -2.03 -7.76
C PHE A 124 -19.64 -1.32 -6.45
N GLU A 125 -18.34 -1.18 -6.17
CA GLU A 125 -17.82 -0.45 -5.01
C GLU A 125 -18.20 1.04 -5.07
N GLY A 126 -18.15 1.65 -6.26
CA GLY A 126 -18.60 3.03 -6.47
C GLY A 126 -20.06 3.24 -6.06
N VAL A 127 -20.94 2.29 -6.41
CA VAL A 127 -22.35 2.32 -5.99
C VAL A 127 -22.48 2.11 -4.48
N LEU A 128 -21.78 1.13 -3.91
CA LEU A 128 -21.78 0.88 -2.47
C LEU A 128 -21.28 2.07 -1.64
N GLY A 129 -20.30 2.82 -2.16
CA GLY A 129 -19.76 4.01 -1.53
C GLY A 129 -20.82 5.07 -1.22
N VAL A 130 -21.84 5.20 -2.07
CA VAL A 130 -22.99 6.10 -1.85
C VAL A 130 -23.82 5.67 -0.63
N PHE A 131 -23.88 4.36 -0.36
CA PHE A 131 -24.65 3.76 0.72
C PHE A 131 -23.79 3.33 1.93
N LEU A 132 -22.59 3.92 2.09
CA LEU A 132 -21.66 3.50 3.14
C LEU A 132 -22.17 3.77 4.58
N LYS A 133 -22.95 4.84 4.78
CA LYS A 133 -23.49 5.23 6.11
C LYS A 133 -24.31 4.12 6.78
N PRO A 134 -25.36 3.54 6.14
CA PRO A 134 -26.10 2.42 6.72
C PRO A 134 -25.26 1.14 6.79
N LEU A 135 -24.33 0.92 5.83
CA LEU A 135 -23.55 -0.30 5.76
C LEU A 135 -22.51 -0.43 6.89
N ARG A 136 -22.03 0.71 7.43
CA ARG A 136 -21.06 0.75 8.53
C ARG A 136 -21.52 -0.04 9.78
N LYS A 137 -22.83 -0.21 9.99
CA LYS A 137 -23.38 -1.00 11.11
C LYS A 137 -22.94 -2.48 11.05
N TYR A 138 -22.71 -3.02 9.86
CA TYR A 138 -22.33 -4.43 9.66
C TYR A 138 -20.84 -4.68 9.82
N PHE A 139 -20.02 -3.63 9.91
CA PHE A 139 -18.58 -3.71 10.06
C PHE A 139 -18.14 -3.10 11.40
N PRO A 140 -18.48 -3.76 12.53
CA PRO A 140 -17.95 -3.33 13.83
C PRO A 140 -16.42 -3.45 13.84
N PRO A 141 -15.72 -2.74 14.75
CA PRO A 141 -14.26 -2.74 14.79
C PRO A 141 -13.61 -4.12 14.85
N VAL A 142 -14.27 -5.10 15.47
CA VAL A 142 -13.82 -6.50 15.52
C VAL A 142 -13.79 -7.16 14.13
N VAL A 143 -14.74 -6.87 13.24
CA VAL A 143 -14.77 -7.41 11.88
C VAL A 143 -13.69 -6.76 11.03
N THR A 144 -13.59 -5.42 11.08
CA THR A 144 -12.54 -4.71 10.32
C THR A 144 -11.14 -5.13 10.78
N GLY A 145 -10.92 -5.25 12.09
CA GLY A 145 -9.63 -5.68 12.64
C GLY A 145 -9.27 -7.13 12.28
N THR A 146 -10.23 -8.06 12.34
CA THR A 146 -9.98 -9.47 11.95
C THR A 146 -9.71 -9.62 10.46
N VAL A 147 -10.41 -8.87 9.60
CA VAL A 147 -10.14 -8.85 8.16
C VAL A 147 -8.73 -8.31 7.89
N LEU A 148 -8.34 -7.17 8.49
CA LEU A 148 -6.99 -6.61 8.36
C LEU A 148 -5.90 -7.57 8.85
N LEU A 149 -6.13 -8.26 9.97
CA LEU A 149 -5.21 -9.28 10.48
C LEU A 149 -5.08 -10.44 9.48
N THR A 150 -6.19 -10.90 8.91
CA THR A 150 -6.20 -12.01 7.94
C THR A 150 -5.46 -11.61 6.66
N ILE A 151 -5.63 -10.37 6.19
CA ILE A 151 -4.86 -9.83 5.07
C ILE A 151 -3.36 -9.86 5.39
N GLY A 152 -2.95 -9.35 6.55
CA GLY A 152 -1.54 -9.39 6.98
C GLY A 152 -0.98 -10.82 7.04
N LEU A 153 -1.71 -11.74 7.65
CA LEU A 153 -1.32 -13.16 7.74
C LEU A 153 -1.21 -13.82 6.36
N SER A 154 -2.11 -13.50 5.43
CA SER A 154 -2.08 -14.05 4.07
C SER A 154 -0.87 -13.61 3.25
N LEU A 155 -0.20 -12.52 3.65
CA LEU A 155 1.00 -12.01 2.98
C LEU A 155 2.30 -12.54 3.58
N ILE A 156 2.26 -13.18 4.76
CA ILE A 156 3.45 -13.77 5.39
C ILE A 156 4.13 -14.79 4.47
N PRO A 157 3.41 -15.74 3.82
CA PRO A 157 4.06 -16.71 2.93
C PRO A 157 4.76 -16.02 1.75
N VAL A 158 4.10 -15.02 1.17
CA VAL A 158 4.66 -14.23 0.06
C VAL A 158 5.97 -13.57 0.50
N GLY A 159 5.94 -12.84 1.63
CA GLY A 159 7.15 -12.20 2.18
C GLY A 159 8.26 -13.19 2.50
N ALA A 160 7.93 -14.36 3.07
CA ALA A 160 8.91 -15.41 3.36
C ALA A 160 9.54 -15.99 2.08
N THR A 161 8.77 -16.20 1.02
CA THR A 161 9.30 -16.62 -0.29
C THR A 161 10.27 -15.59 -0.86
N TYR A 162 9.96 -14.29 -0.76
CA TYR A 162 10.88 -13.23 -1.20
C TYR A 162 12.15 -13.15 -0.33
N LEU A 163 12.03 -13.35 0.99
CA LEU A 163 13.17 -13.38 1.91
C LEU A 163 14.11 -14.56 1.59
N ALA A 164 13.54 -15.71 1.20
CA ALA A 164 14.30 -16.88 0.78
C ALA A 164 14.94 -16.77 -0.63
N GLY A 165 14.76 -15.66 -1.36
CA GLY A 165 15.36 -15.45 -2.69
C GLY A 165 14.36 -15.35 -3.85
N GLY A 166 13.06 -15.53 -3.58
CA GLY A 166 11.99 -15.37 -4.57
C GLY A 166 11.59 -16.68 -5.27
N ASN A 167 10.45 -16.63 -5.96
CA ASN A 167 9.89 -17.81 -6.62
C ASN A 167 10.71 -18.17 -7.87
N GLY A 168 11.24 -19.40 -7.93
CA GLY A 168 12.06 -19.89 -9.06
C GLY A 168 13.55 -19.59 -8.95
N ALA A 169 14.05 -19.11 -7.81
CA ALA A 169 15.48 -18.92 -7.57
C ALA A 169 16.22 -20.27 -7.44
N SER A 170 17.36 -20.41 -8.12
CA SER A 170 18.22 -21.61 -8.03
C SER A 170 18.85 -21.80 -6.64
N ASP A 171 18.92 -20.72 -5.86
CA ASP A 171 19.51 -20.60 -4.54
C ASP A 171 18.44 -20.31 -3.46
N PHE A 172 17.23 -20.85 -3.66
CA PHE A 172 16.14 -20.70 -2.70
C PHE A 172 16.56 -21.15 -1.30
N GLY A 173 16.43 -20.26 -0.32
CA GLY A 173 16.84 -20.48 1.07
C GLY A 173 18.34 -20.41 1.30
N SER A 174 19.13 -19.82 0.39
CA SER A 174 20.55 -19.59 0.62
C SER A 174 20.78 -18.73 1.86
N LEU A 175 21.85 -19.03 2.60
CA LEU A 175 22.20 -18.29 3.81
C LEU A 175 22.43 -16.81 3.51
N SER A 176 22.94 -16.48 2.31
CA SER A 176 23.14 -15.12 1.86
C SER A 176 21.82 -14.35 1.71
N ASN A 177 20.80 -14.94 1.08
CA ASN A 177 19.49 -14.31 0.92
C ASN A 177 18.77 -14.12 2.25
N LEU A 178 18.83 -15.14 3.11
CA LEU A 178 18.25 -15.10 4.45
C LEU A 178 18.93 -14.06 5.35
N LEU A 179 20.26 -13.97 5.33
CA LEU A 179 21.01 -12.96 6.07
C LEU A 179 20.73 -11.55 5.56
N LEU A 180 20.70 -11.36 4.24
CA LEU A 180 20.39 -10.06 3.63
C LEU A 180 18.99 -9.59 4.04
N GLY A 181 17.97 -10.44 3.84
CA GLY A 181 16.60 -10.14 4.25
C GLY A 181 16.46 -9.94 5.76
N GLY A 182 17.21 -10.71 6.56
CA GLY A 182 17.27 -10.56 8.01
C GLY A 182 17.86 -9.22 8.46
N ILE A 183 18.96 -8.77 7.85
CA ILE A 183 19.57 -7.46 8.12
C ILE A 183 18.57 -6.35 7.80
N VAL A 184 17.96 -6.39 6.60
CA VAL A 184 16.94 -5.41 6.20
C VAL A 184 15.77 -5.39 7.18
N LEU A 185 15.26 -6.56 7.57
CA LEU A 185 14.17 -6.68 8.55
C LEU A 185 14.55 -6.06 9.90
N VAL A 186 15.73 -6.39 10.44
CA VAL A 186 16.21 -5.85 11.72
C VAL A 186 16.39 -4.34 11.64
N THR A 187 16.94 -3.81 10.54
CA THR A 187 17.07 -2.38 10.31
C THR A 187 15.69 -1.70 10.30
N ILE A 188 14.73 -2.24 9.55
CA ILE A 188 13.37 -1.68 9.49
C ILE A 188 12.74 -1.69 10.89
N LEU A 189 12.80 -2.81 11.62
CA LEU A 189 12.22 -2.92 12.96
C LEU A 189 12.89 -1.96 13.95
N PHE A 190 14.22 -1.85 13.90
CA PHE A 190 14.97 -0.95 14.77
C PHE A 190 14.55 0.51 14.54
N PHE A 191 14.52 0.97 13.29
CA PHE A 191 14.12 2.34 12.97
C PHE A 191 12.63 2.58 13.24
N ASN A 192 11.77 1.61 12.95
CA ASN A 192 10.33 1.74 13.17
C ASN A 192 9.99 1.87 14.67
N GLN A 193 10.62 1.05 15.52
CA GLN A 193 10.27 0.93 16.94
C GLN A 193 11.06 1.88 17.86
N PHE A 194 12.33 2.16 17.58
CA PHE A 194 13.21 2.95 18.48
C PHE A 194 13.38 4.41 18.06
N THR A 195 13.07 4.78 16.82
CA THR A 195 13.20 6.18 16.38
C THR A 195 11.86 6.90 16.35
N LYS A 196 11.88 8.23 16.45
CA LYS A 196 10.68 9.08 16.46
C LYS A 196 10.73 10.09 15.31
N GLY A 197 9.57 10.39 14.74
CA GLY A 197 9.44 11.37 13.67
C GLY A 197 9.81 10.81 12.30
N LEU A 198 10.60 11.57 11.54
CA LEU A 198 10.87 11.32 10.12
C LEU A 198 11.56 9.98 9.84
N SER A 199 12.45 9.55 10.75
CA SER A 199 13.22 8.31 10.64
C SER A 199 12.37 7.05 10.80
N SER A 200 11.33 7.08 11.65
CA SER A 200 10.40 5.95 11.82
C SER A 200 9.50 5.80 10.59
N ILE A 201 9.03 6.91 10.02
CA ILE A 201 8.20 6.93 8.80
C ILE A 201 9.03 6.47 7.57
N SER A 202 10.32 6.81 7.53
CA SER A 202 11.25 6.39 6.46
C SER A 202 11.92 5.03 6.69
N SER A 203 11.53 4.28 7.72
CA SER A 203 12.20 3.03 8.11
C SER A 203 12.32 2.01 6.96
N ILE A 204 11.28 1.86 6.14
CA ILE A 204 11.28 0.97 4.97
C ILE A 204 12.32 1.42 3.94
N LEU A 205 12.39 2.73 3.66
CA LEU A 205 13.36 3.27 2.71
C LEU A 205 14.80 3.11 3.18
N ILE A 206 15.05 3.39 4.46
CA ILE A 206 16.37 3.18 5.08
C ILE A 206 16.75 1.70 4.98
N GLY A 207 15.82 0.80 5.27
CA GLY A 207 16.03 -0.64 5.13
C GLY A 207 16.45 -1.05 3.72
N ILE A 208 15.81 -0.49 2.68
CA ILE A 208 16.17 -0.78 1.28
C ILE A 208 17.56 -0.25 0.94
N VAL A 209 17.90 0.97 1.37
CA VAL A 209 19.24 1.54 1.14
C VAL A 209 20.32 0.69 1.81
N VAL A 210 20.09 0.27 3.06
CA VAL A 210 21.02 -0.62 3.79
C VAL A 210 21.12 -1.99 3.12
N GLY A 211 20.02 -2.54 2.62
CA GLY A 211 20.05 -3.82 1.90
C GLY A 211 20.67 -3.74 0.49
N TYR A 212 20.80 -2.54 -0.08
CA TYR A 212 21.39 -2.35 -1.40
C TYR A 212 22.92 -2.20 -1.37
N ILE A 213 23.46 -1.66 -0.27
CA ILE A 213 24.91 -1.45 -0.05
C ILE A 213 25.57 -2.74 0.42
#